data_AF-A0A1Z9S1K7-F1
#
_entry.id   AF-A0A1Z9S1K7-F1
#
_cell.length_a   1.000
_cell.length_b   1.000
_cell.length_c   1.000
_cell.angle_alpha   90.00
_cell.angle_beta   90.00
_cell.angle_gamma   90.00
#
_symmetry.space_group_name_H-M   'P 1'
#
loop_
_entity.id
_entity.type
_entity.pdbx_description
1 polymer ?
#
loop_
_entity_poly.entity_id
_entity_poly.type
_entity_poly.pdbx_seq_one_letter_code
_entity_poly.pdbx_strand_id
1 'polypeptide(L)'
;MSHIFFDAETTGFLPDGRVTCLVTNHKDRSKVWATRDGDDAYALMDDGCIAELVTFMETEGDGGRAVVSYNGSSFDFQMLCNQTADAALKRRIETLARNHIDLHLVCIRARGHRMKMDGLAKASLGTQKTGTGANAVALWEAKEYAKLFEYCTNDVLILRDLFNLALCDKALQFESSKGNLFTVNVGDTLGMTADELSKCTPHKESWMKDNSDLMRVLSWLPE
;
A
#
# COMPACT_ATOMS: atom_id res chain seq x y z
N MET A 1 3.26 6.66 -18.58
CA MET A 1 2.39 7.20 -17.53
C MET A 1 3.19 7.25 -16.25
N SER A 2 3.08 8.32 -15.46
CA SER A 2 3.78 8.43 -14.17
C SER A 2 2.86 7.85 -13.09
N HIS A 3 3.39 7.00 -12.21
CA HIS A 3 2.63 6.39 -11.12
C HIS A 3 2.86 7.15 -9.82
N ILE A 4 1.85 7.15 -8.94
CA ILE A 4 1.93 7.60 -7.55
C ILE A 4 2.07 6.37 -6.68
N PHE A 5 3.18 6.25 -5.96
CA PHE A 5 3.38 5.18 -4.97
C PHE A 5 3.04 5.74 -3.60
N PHE A 6 2.38 4.97 -2.75
CA PHE A 6 2.08 5.41 -1.40
C PHE A 6 2.07 4.29 -0.36
N ASP A 7 2.23 4.70 0.90
CA ASP A 7 2.15 3.87 2.10
C ASP A 7 1.73 4.75 3.28
N ALA A 8 0.97 4.18 4.22
CA ALA A 8 0.52 4.88 5.43
C ALA A 8 1.10 4.25 6.70
N GLU A 9 1.39 5.11 7.68
CA GLU A 9 1.65 4.69 9.06
C GLU A 9 0.46 4.99 9.94
N THR A 10 0.25 4.14 10.93
CA THR A 10 -0.91 4.19 11.81
C THR A 10 -0.51 3.98 13.27
N THR A 11 -1.42 4.32 14.18
CA THR A 11 -1.28 4.01 15.61
C THR A 11 -1.57 2.55 15.97
N GLY A 12 -1.70 1.66 14.97
CA GLY A 12 -2.08 0.27 15.17
C GLY A 12 -2.94 -0.29 14.02
N PHE A 13 -3.64 -1.40 14.28
CA PHE A 13 -4.43 -2.09 13.26
C PHE A 13 -5.92 -1.74 13.37
N LEU A 14 -6.68 -2.10 12.32
CA LEU A 14 -8.13 -1.99 12.31
C LEU A 14 -8.74 -2.81 13.49
N PRO A 15 -9.87 -2.36 14.06
CA PRO A 15 -10.63 -1.16 13.70
C PRO A 15 -10.17 0.12 14.41
N ASP A 16 -9.32 0.02 15.43
CA ASP A 16 -9.04 1.12 16.37
C ASP A 16 -7.87 2.02 15.93
N GLY A 17 -7.00 1.51 15.04
CA GLY A 17 -5.87 2.26 14.49
C GLY A 17 -6.31 3.50 13.71
N ARG A 18 -5.48 4.53 13.78
CA ARG A 18 -5.70 5.83 13.11
C ARG A 18 -4.47 6.20 12.31
N VAL A 19 -4.67 6.83 11.15
CA VAL A 19 -3.56 7.23 10.27
C VAL A 19 -2.82 8.40 10.92
N THR A 20 -1.50 8.25 11.07
CA THR A 20 -0.60 9.26 11.62
C THR A 20 0.01 10.09 10.50
N CYS A 21 0.50 9.41 9.45
CA CYS A 21 0.99 10.02 8.23
C CYS A 21 0.84 9.08 7.05
N LEU A 22 0.94 9.63 5.85
CA LEU A 22 1.07 8.89 4.61
C LEU A 22 2.14 9.54 3.76
N VAL A 23 2.95 8.74 3.07
CA VAL A 23 3.94 9.25 2.12
C VAL A 23 3.51 8.89 0.70
N THR A 24 3.67 9.83 -0.22
CA THR A 24 3.54 9.58 -1.66
C THR A 24 4.86 9.83 -2.37
N ASN A 25 5.26 8.98 -3.32
CA ASN A 25 6.31 9.28 -4.29
C ASN A 25 5.70 9.42 -5.69
N HIS A 26 5.94 10.56 -6.33
CA HIS A 26 5.47 10.83 -7.68
C HIS A 26 6.50 11.69 -8.44
N LYS A 27 6.90 11.24 -9.64
CA LYS A 27 7.93 11.92 -10.47
C LYS A 27 9.22 12.16 -9.66
N ASP A 28 9.69 11.10 -8.97
CA ASP A 28 10.88 11.08 -8.12
C ASP A 28 10.90 12.08 -6.95
N ARG A 29 9.72 12.55 -6.53
CA ARG A 29 9.57 13.42 -5.37
C ARG A 29 8.67 12.76 -4.34
N SER A 30 9.21 12.59 -3.14
CA SER A 30 8.44 12.15 -1.98
C SER A 30 7.78 13.33 -1.28
N LYS A 31 6.52 13.17 -0.87
CA LYS A 31 5.77 14.12 -0.07
C LYS A 31 5.16 13.39 1.13
N VAL A 32 5.37 13.94 2.31
CA VAL A 32 4.70 13.51 3.54
C VAL A 32 3.36 14.26 3.65
N TRP A 33 2.31 13.52 3.95
CA TRP A 33 0.98 14.00 4.26
C TRP A 33 0.73 13.70 5.75
N ALA A 34 0.68 14.75 6.56
CA ALA A 34 0.46 14.66 8.00
C ALA A 34 -0.17 15.97 8.50
N THR A 35 -1.05 15.87 9.49
CA THR A 35 -1.70 17.03 10.10
C THR A 35 -0.76 17.66 11.13
N ARG A 36 -0.42 18.94 10.94
CA ARG A 36 0.40 19.69 11.89
C ARG A 36 -0.40 20.10 13.12
N ASP A 37 0.23 20.05 14.28
CA ASP A 37 -0.29 20.53 15.56
C ASP A 37 0.73 21.47 16.23
N GLY A 38 1.01 22.59 15.55
CA GLY A 38 2.10 23.52 15.89
C GLY A 38 3.34 23.37 15.02
N ASP A 39 4.45 23.95 15.49
CA ASP A 39 5.68 24.09 14.68
C ASP A 39 6.42 22.76 14.50
N ASP A 40 6.59 22.00 15.60
CA ASP A 40 7.37 20.76 15.66
C ASP A 40 6.55 19.54 16.10
N ALA A 41 5.23 19.60 16.01
CA ALA A 41 4.33 18.53 16.42
C ALA A 41 3.29 18.19 15.35
N TYR A 42 2.84 16.95 15.40
CA TYR A 42 1.88 16.37 14.47
C TYR A 42 0.75 15.70 15.24
N ALA A 43 -0.46 15.81 14.71
CA ALA A 43 -1.64 15.11 15.17
C ALA A 43 -2.00 13.96 14.22
N LEU A 44 -2.96 13.14 14.65
CA LEU A 44 -3.61 12.18 13.76
C LEU A 44 -4.16 12.90 12.53
N MET A 45 -4.08 12.25 11.37
CA MET A 45 -4.46 12.85 10.09
C MET A 45 -5.95 13.24 10.12
N ASP A 46 -6.26 14.50 9.79
CA ASP A 46 -7.63 15.01 9.80
C ASP A 46 -8.29 14.97 8.42
N ASP A 47 -9.60 15.24 8.37
CA ASP A 47 -10.38 15.23 7.12
C ASP A 47 -9.81 16.21 6.08
N GLY A 48 -9.24 17.34 6.53
CA GLY A 48 -8.59 18.32 5.65
C GLY A 48 -7.39 17.71 4.93
N CYS A 49 -6.47 17.09 5.68
CA CYS A 49 -5.29 16.45 5.11
C CYS A 49 -5.67 15.26 4.21
N ILE A 50 -6.65 14.45 4.62
CA ILE A 50 -7.14 13.33 3.81
C ILE A 50 -7.77 13.84 2.49
N ALA A 51 -8.56 14.92 2.53
CA ALA A 51 -9.17 15.49 1.34
C ALA A 51 -8.13 16.03 0.34
N GLU A 52 -7.07 16.68 0.81
CA GLU A 52 -5.97 17.13 -0.03
C GLU A 52 -5.22 15.95 -0.68
N LEU A 53 -4.93 14.91 0.11
CA LEU A 53 -4.29 13.69 -0.38
C LEU A 53 -5.13 13.02 -1.48
N VAL A 54 -6.42 12.80 -1.23
CA VAL A 54 -7.35 12.16 -2.16
C VAL A 54 -7.44 12.98 -3.45
N THR A 55 -7.53 14.31 -3.35
CA THR A 55 -7.56 15.20 -4.52
C THR A 55 -6.29 15.07 -5.36
N PHE A 56 -5.12 14.99 -4.70
CA PHE A 56 -3.86 14.76 -5.38
C PHE A 56 -3.81 13.41 -6.09
N MET A 57 -4.21 12.32 -5.41
CA MET A 57 -4.24 10.98 -6.00
C MET A 57 -5.20 10.87 -7.19
N GLU A 58 -6.37 11.51 -7.12
CA GLU A 58 -7.32 11.54 -8.22
C GLU A 58 -6.79 12.32 -9.43
N THR A 59 -6.19 13.49 -9.17
CA THR A 59 -5.74 14.41 -10.23
C THR A 59 -4.49 13.91 -10.93
N GLU A 60 -3.46 13.54 -10.15
CA GLU A 60 -2.17 13.13 -10.69
C GLU A 60 -2.10 11.62 -10.99
N GLY A 61 -3.01 10.82 -10.42
CA GLY A 61 -3.04 9.37 -10.53
C GLY A 61 -4.10 8.83 -11.48
N ASP A 62 -4.59 9.63 -12.44
CA ASP A 62 -5.61 9.24 -13.44
C ASP A 62 -6.86 8.60 -12.83
N GLY A 63 -7.50 9.31 -11.90
CA GLY A 63 -8.68 8.83 -11.18
C GLY A 63 -8.43 7.57 -10.34
N GLY A 64 -7.17 7.33 -9.97
CA GLY A 64 -6.72 6.20 -9.16
C GLY A 64 -5.94 5.13 -9.94
N ARG A 65 -6.07 5.04 -11.27
CA ARG A 65 -5.47 3.95 -12.06
C ARG A 65 -3.95 3.93 -12.08
N ALA A 66 -3.32 5.07 -11.82
CA ALA A 66 -1.87 5.20 -11.68
C ALA A 66 -1.42 5.29 -10.22
N VAL A 67 -2.29 5.02 -9.25
CA VAL A 67 -1.96 4.94 -7.83
C VAL A 67 -1.57 3.50 -7.50
N VAL A 68 -0.46 3.32 -6.78
CA VAL A 68 0.12 2.03 -6.46
C VAL A 68 0.39 1.92 -4.95
N SER A 69 -0.04 0.82 -4.35
CA SER A 69 0.17 0.49 -2.93
C SER A 69 0.75 -0.93 -2.76
N TYR A 70 1.09 -1.29 -1.53
CA TYR A 70 1.32 -2.68 -1.13
C TYR A 70 0.39 -3.05 0.03
N ASN A 71 -0.65 -3.86 -0.24
CA ASN A 71 -1.71 -4.22 0.71
C ASN A 71 -2.65 -3.03 1.09
N GLY A 72 -2.63 -1.95 0.31
CA GLY A 72 -3.47 -0.78 0.54
C GLY A 72 -4.96 -1.02 0.37
N SER A 73 -5.34 -2.01 -0.44
CA SER A 73 -6.76 -2.37 -0.64
C SER A 73 -7.45 -2.81 0.65
N SER A 74 -6.72 -3.55 1.51
CA SER A 74 -7.28 -4.14 2.74
C SER A 74 -6.84 -3.42 4.02
N PHE A 75 -6.04 -2.36 3.90
CA PHE A 75 -5.48 -1.67 5.04
C PHE A 75 -5.55 -0.16 4.90
N ASP A 76 -4.67 0.45 4.11
CA ASP A 76 -4.48 1.90 4.05
C ASP A 76 -5.76 2.66 3.67
N PHE A 77 -6.43 2.25 2.60
CA PHE A 77 -7.68 2.89 2.18
C PHE A 77 -8.80 2.67 3.19
N GLN A 78 -8.85 1.49 3.82
CA GLN A 78 -9.86 1.21 4.85
C GLN A 78 -9.63 2.06 6.11
N MET A 79 -8.37 2.27 6.50
CA MET A 79 -8.00 3.17 7.59
C MET A 79 -8.42 4.61 7.31
N LEU A 80 -8.12 5.13 6.12
CA LEU A 80 -8.56 6.46 5.68
C LEU A 80 -10.09 6.56 5.69
N CYS A 81 -10.78 5.53 5.18
CA CYS A 81 -12.25 5.47 5.11
C CYS A 81 -12.91 5.44 6.50
N ASN A 82 -12.32 4.75 7.47
CA ASN A 82 -12.82 4.67 8.84
C ASN A 82 -12.56 5.96 9.65
N GLN A 83 -11.58 6.76 9.22
CA GLN A 83 -11.15 7.97 9.92
C GLN A 83 -12.04 9.18 9.61
N THR A 84 -12.69 9.18 8.45
CA THR A 84 -13.54 10.28 8.00
C THR A 84 -15.03 10.02 8.23
N ALA A 85 -15.74 11.04 8.73
CA ALA A 85 -17.20 11.02 8.81
C ALA A 85 -17.88 11.68 7.59
N ASP A 86 -17.11 12.34 6.72
CA ASP A 86 -17.61 12.98 5.51
C ASP A 86 -17.95 11.91 4.46
N ALA A 87 -19.25 11.75 4.20
CA ALA A 87 -19.75 10.77 3.24
C ALA A 87 -19.29 11.00 1.80
N ALA A 88 -19.02 12.25 1.39
CA ALA A 88 -18.51 12.55 0.06
C ALA A 88 -17.02 12.19 -0.06
N LEU A 89 -16.22 12.52 0.96
CA LEU A 89 -14.82 12.11 1.01
C LEU A 89 -14.69 10.58 1.07
N LYS A 90 -15.54 9.92 1.85
CA LYS A 90 -15.61 8.46 1.95
C LYS A 90 -15.79 7.78 0.59
N ARG A 91 -16.77 8.20 -0.21
CA ARG A 91 -17.00 7.66 -1.56
C ARG A 91 -15.81 7.83 -2.51
N ARG A 92 -15.05 8.91 -2.35
CA ARG A 92 -13.83 9.16 -3.14
C ARG A 92 -12.71 8.18 -2.75
N ILE A 93 -12.51 7.96 -1.46
CA ILE A 93 -11.56 6.96 -0.93
C ILE A 93 -11.95 5.56 -1.43
N GLU A 94 -13.24 5.20 -1.36
CA GLU A 94 -13.76 3.92 -1.87
C GLU A 94 -13.50 3.75 -3.38
N THR A 95 -13.65 4.83 -4.16
CA THR A 95 -13.35 4.83 -5.61
C THR A 95 -11.86 4.62 -5.88
N LEU A 96 -10.98 5.32 -5.14
CA LEU A 96 -9.53 5.10 -5.24
C LEU A 96 -9.14 3.66 -4.84
N ALA A 97 -9.74 3.13 -3.77
CA ALA A 97 -9.51 1.77 -3.31
C ALA A 97 -9.86 0.74 -4.40
N ARG A 98 -10.90 0.97 -5.21
CA ARG A 98 -11.25 0.10 -6.35
C ARG A 98 -10.30 0.25 -7.53
N ASN A 99 -9.92 1.48 -7.86
CA ASN A 99 -9.21 1.80 -9.09
C ASN A 99 -7.68 1.64 -9.01
N HIS A 100 -7.10 1.70 -7.82
CA HIS A 100 -5.66 1.62 -7.66
C HIS A 100 -5.10 0.22 -7.96
N ILE A 101 -3.79 0.17 -8.15
CA ILE A 101 -3.03 -1.07 -8.30
C ILE A 101 -2.46 -1.45 -6.94
N ASP A 102 -2.77 -2.65 -6.47
CA ASP A 102 -2.21 -3.20 -5.24
C ASP A 102 -1.20 -4.30 -5.59
N LEU A 103 0.10 -4.01 -5.47
CA LEU A 103 1.15 -4.95 -5.83
C LEU A 103 1.11 -6.22 -4.97
N HIS A 104 0.60 -6.14 -3.74
CA HIS A 104 0.41 -7.32 -2.91
C HIS A 104 -0.65 -8.24 -3.50
N LEU A 105 -1.77 -7.67 -3.95
CA LEU A 105 -2.86 -8.42 -4.58
C LEU A 105 -2.42 -9.05 -5.91
N VAL A 106 -1.62 -8.34 -6.70
CA VAL A 106 -0.98 -8.89 -7.91
C VAL A 106 -0.14 -10.13 -7.56
N CYS A 107 0.69 -10.04 -6.52
CA CYS A 107 1.50 -11.18 -6.07
C CYS A 107 0.65 -12.33 -5.51
N ILE A 108 -0.42 -12.05 -4.76
CA ILE A 108 -1.36 -13.06 -4.25
C ILE A 108 -2.02 -13.78 -5.43
N ARG A 109 -2.51 -13.03 -6.43
CA ARG A 109 -3.07 -13.62 -7.65
C ARG A 109 -2.04 -14.55 -8.29
N ALA A 110 -0.79 -14.12 -8.45
CA ALA A 110 0.25 -14.91 -9.10
C ALA A 110 0.67 -16.20 -8.35
N ARG A 111 0.56 -16.25 -7.01
CA ARG A 111 1.12 -17.37 -6.20
C ARG A 111 0.15 -18.09 -5.28
N GLY A 112 -1.03 -17.56 -5.02
CA GLY A 112 -2.01 -18.19 -4.13
C GLY A 112 -1.77 -17.98 -2.64
N HIS A 113 -0.82 -17.13 -2.23
CA HIS A 113 -0.56 -16.83 -0.82
C HIS A 113 -0.01 -15.41 -0.63
N ARG A 114 -0.15 -14.89 0.59
CA ARG A 114 0.43 -13.59 0.97
C ARG A 114 1.96 -13.64 0.95
N MET A 115 2.57 -12.56 0.53
CA MET A 115 4.01 -12.32 0.58
C MET A 115 4.28 -11.04 1.35
N LYS A 116 5.45 -10.94 1.99
CA LYS A 116 5.90 -9.70 2.63
C LYS A 116 6.71 -8.90 1.62
N MET A 117 6.52 -7.58 1.59
CA MET A 117 7.30 -6.70 0.72
C MET A 117 8.81 -6.85 0.96
N ASP A 118 9.23 -7.04 2.22
CA ASP A 118 10.66 -7.23 2.56
C ASP A 118 11.30 -8.44 1.85
N GLY A 119 10.57 -9.55 1.69
CA GLY A 119 11.06 -10.72 0.97
C GLY A 119 11.18 -10.48 -0.54
N LEU A 120 10.33 -9.61 -1.11
CA LEU A 120 10.45 -9.16 -2.50
C LEU A 120 11.63 -8.20 -2.64
N ALA A 121 11.74 -7.21 -1.77
CA ALA A 121 12.83 -6.23 -1.76
C ALA A 121 14.19 -6.90 -1.67
N LYS A 122 14.34 -7.87 -0.76
CA LYS A 122 15.59 -8.59 -0.56
C LYS A 122 16.01 -9.37 -1.81
N ALA A 123 15.09 -10.16 -2.35
CA ALA A 123 15.41 -11.05 -3.47
C ALA A 123 15.48 -10.33 -4.83
N SER A 124 14.70 -9.26 -5.01
CA SER A 124 14.61 -8.54 -6.29
C SER A 124 15.57 -7.37 -6.38
N LEU A 125 15.78 -6.64 -5.28
CA LEU A 125 16.53 -5.38 -5.27
C LEU A 125 17.81 -5.45 -4.43
N GLY A 126 18.03 -6.52 -3.67
CA GLY A 126 19.16 -6.62 -2.74
C GLY A 126 19.08 -5.63 -1.57
N THR A 127 17.88 -5.11 -1.28
CA THR A 127 17.62 -4.18 -0.18
C THR A 127 16.55 -4.72 0.76
N GLN A 128 16.36 -4.12 1.93
CA GLN A 128 15.36 -4.51 2.91
C GLN A 128 14.69 -3.28 3.51
N LYS A 129 13.53 -3.49 4.13
CA LYS A 129 12.89 -2.45 4.95
C LYS A 129 13.82 -2.11 6.11
N THR A 130 13.85 -0.83 6.49
CA THR A 130 14.65 -0.34 7.62
C THR A 130 13.95 -0.52 8.97
N GLY A 131 12.78 -1.18 9.00
CA GLY A 131 11.94 -1.32 10.19
C GLY A 131 10.66 -2.12 9.94
N THR A 132 9.74 -2.05 10.91
CA THR A 132 8.43 -2.73 10.87
C THR A 132 7.33 -1.78 11.34
N GLY A 133 6.05 -2.10 11.10
CA GLY A 133 4.93 -1.31 11.63
C GLY A 133 4.90 -1.19 13.17
N ALA A 134 5.47 -2.15 13.90
CA ALA A 134 5.63 -2.01 15.36
C ALA A 134 6.64 -0.90 15.72
N ASN A 135 7.65 -0.68 14.88
CA ASN A 135 8.58 0.43 15.05
C ASN A 135 7.87 1.77 14.80
N ALA A 136 6.98 1.83 13.80
CA ALA A 136 6.25 3.05 13.47
C ALA A 136 5.36 3.53 14.62
N VAL A 137 4.62 2.62 15.27
CA VAL A 137 3.82 2.96 16.47
C VAL A 137 4.71 3.50 17.59
N ALA A 138 5.83 2.84 17.89
CA ALA A 138 6.74 3.29 18.94
C ALA A 138 7.36 4.67 18.63
N LEU A 139 7.71 4.93 17.37
CA LEU A 139 8.22 6.24 16.93
C LEU A 139 7.16 7.34 17.09
N TRP A 140 5.90 7.03 16.76
CA TRP A 140 4.79 7.97 16.96
C TRP A 140 4.58 8.31 18.45
N GLU A 141 4.53 7.29 19.31
CA GLU A 141 4.37 7.46 20.76
C GLU A 141 5.54 8.26 21.38
N ALA A 142 6.75 8.04 20.88
CA ALA A 142 7.95 8.77 21.28
C ALA A 142 8.07 10.18 20.65
N LYS A 143 7.13 10.59 19.80
CA LYS A 143 7.16 11.85 19.03
C LYS A 143 8.41 11.99 18.13
N GLU A 144 8.98 10.88 17.68
CA GLU A 144 10.11 10.83 16.76
C GLU A 144 9.66 10.93 15.29
N TYR A 145 8.89 11.98 14.98
CA TYR A 145 8.17 12.13 13.70
C TYR A 145 9.10 12.11 12.47
N ALA A 146 10.28 12.71 12.55
CA ALA A 146 11.23 12.72 11.45
C ALA A 146 11.64 11.29 11.04
N LYS A 147 11.90 10.41 12.02
CA LYS A 147 12.24 9.00 11.76
C LYS A 147 11.05 8.21 11.26
N LEU A 148 9.85 8.50 11.77
CA LEU A 148 8.61 7.90 11.28
C LEU A 148 8.40 8.21 9.80
N PHE A 149 8.56 9.47 9.41
CA PHE A 149 8.42 9.90 8.01
C PHE A 149 9.52 9.34 7.11
N GLU A 150 10.76 9.23 7.60
CA GLU A 150 11.86 8.60 6.89
C GLU A 150 11.57 7.11 6.64
N TYR A 151 11.09 6.39 7.66
CA TYR A 151 10.72 4.98 7.55
C TYR A 151 9.63 4.77 6.49
N CYS A 152 8.52 5.51 6.58
CA CYS A 152 7.43 5.45 5.60
C CYS A 152 7.91 5.84 4.19
N THR A 153 8.79 6.85 4.08
CA THR A 153 9.39 7.23 2.80
C THR A 153 10.21 6.10 2.18
N ASN A 154 11.01 5.38 2.96
CA ASN A 154 11.79 4.25 2.47
C ASN A 154 10.89 3.12 1.95
N ASP A 155 9.77 2.85 2.64
CA ASP A 155 8.80 1.86 2.19
C ASP A 155 8.19 2.21 0.83
N VAL A 156 7.82 3.47 0.62
CA VAL A 156 7.30 3.96 -0.67
C VAL A 156 8.35 3.87 -1.78
N LEU A 157 9.63 4.16 -1.48
CA LEU A 157 10.72 4.05 -2.46
C LEU A 157 10.98 2.59 -2.85
N ILE A 158 10.96 1.67 -1.89
CA ILE A 158 11.07 0.23 -2.16
C ILE A 158 9.90 -0.25 -3.03
N LEU A 159 8.66 0.18 -2.71
CA LEU A 159 7.48 -0.15 -3.52
C LEU A 159 7.62 0.36 -4.96
N ARG A 160 8.05 1.62 -5.15
CA ARG A 160 8.33 2.20 -6.47
C ARG A 160 9.31 1.33 -7.25
N ASP A 161 10.43 0.98 -6.62
CA ASP A 161 11.51 0.26 -7.30
C ASP A 161 11.10 -1.18 -7.65
N LEU A 162 10.36 -1.85 -6.77
CA LEU A 162 9.75 -3.15 -7.05
C LEU A 162 8.77 -3.06 -8.23
N PHE A 163 7.88 -2.07 -8.23
CA PHE A 163 6.90 -1.93 -9.31
C PHE A 163 7.56 -1.61 -10.66
N ASN A 164 8.57 -0.75 -10.66
CA ASN A 164 9.33 -0.43 -11.87
C ASN A 164 10.09 -1.66 -12.41
N LEU A 165 10.70 -2.46 -11.52
CA LEU A 165 11.32 -3.72 -11.92
C LEU A 165 10.28 -4.69 -12.52
N ALA A 166 9.13 -4.84 -11.86
CA ALA A 166 8.03 -5.66 -12.35
C ALA A 166 7.50 -5.19 -13.72
N LEU A 167 7.48 -3.88 -14.00
CA LEU A 167 7.10 -3.34 -15.30
C LEU A 167 8.07 -3.75 -16.41
N CYS A 168 9.38 -3.76 -16.11
CA CYS A 168 10.44 -4.15 -17.04
C CYS A 168 10.48 -5.67 -17.25
N ASP A 169 10.57 -6.42 -16.16
CA ASP A 169 10.92 -7.84 -16.19
C ASP A 169 9.70 -8.75 -16.22
N LYS A 170 8.50 -8.20 -15.97
CA LYS A 170 7.24 -8.93 -15.86
C LYS A 170 7.23 -9.98 -14.75
N ALA A 171 8.21 -9.93 -13.87
CA ALA A 171 8.39 -10.83 -12.75
C ALA A 171 9.13 -10.15 -11.60
N LEU A 172 8.99 -10.71 -10.40
CA LEU A 172 9.77 -10.36 -9.21
C LEU A 172 10.39 -11.63 -8.62
N GLN A 173 11.51 -11.50 -7.91
CA GLN A 173 12.06 -12.55 -7.08
C GLN A 173 11.56 -12.39 -5.64
N PHE A 174 11.29 -13.50 -4.97
CA PHE A 174 10.86 -13.52 -3.58
C PHE A 174 11.70 -14.50 -2.75
N GLU A 175 12.17 -14.04 -1.59
CA GLU A 175 12.73 -14.90 -0.55
C GLU A 175 11.73 -15.05 0.60
N SER A 176 11.34 -16.29 0.88
CA SER A 176 10.51 -16.59 2.06
C SER A 176 11.30 -16.48 3.36
N SER A 177 10.60 -16.41 4.50
CA SER A 177 11.25 -16.45 5.82
C SER A 177 12.03 -17.74 6.11
N LYS A 178 11.83 -18.80 5.31
CA LYS A 178 12.58 -20.05 5.38
C LYS A 178 13.78 -20.09 4.42
N GLY A 179 14.06 -19.00 3.71
CA GLY A 179 15.14 -18.90 2.72
C GLY A 179 14.82 -19.49 1.34
N ASN A 180 13.60 -20.01 1.11
CA ASN A 180 13.21 -20.48 -0.22
C ASN A 180 13.08 -19.29 -1.18
N LEU A 181 13.71 -19.40 -2.34
CA LEU A 181 13.65 -18.43 -3.43
C LEU A 181 12.71 -18.92 -4.54
N PHE A 182 11.90 -18.01 -5.07
CA PHE A 182 11.08 -18.28 -6.25
C PHE A 182 10.72 -17.01 -7.02
N THR A 183 10.44 -17.20 -8.32
CA THR A 183 9.94 -16.15 -9.21
C THR A 183 8.43 -15.99 -9.07
N VAL A 184 7.99 -14.74 -9.02
CA VAL A 184 6.59 -14.31 -9.02
C VAL A 184 6.31 -13.63 -10.37
N ASN A 185 5.66 -14.34 -11.29
CA ASN A 185 5.29 -13.79 -12.59
C ASN A 185 4.07 -12.88 -12.45
N VAL A 186 4.21 -11.60 -12.80
CA VAL A 186 3.18 -10.56 -12.58
C VAL A 186 2.75 -9.88 -13.87
N GLY A 187 3.39 -10.16 -15.01
CA GLY A 187 3.21 -9.39 -16.24
C GLY A 187 1.80 -9.33 -16.80
N ASP A 188 0.97 -10.35 -16.58
CA ASP A 188 -0.41 -10.40 -17.06
C ASP A 188 -1.42 -9.66 -16.18
N THR A 189 -1.01 -9.25 -14.97
CA THR A 189 -1.88 -8.68 -13.94
C THR A 189 -1.39 -7.37 -13.34
N LEU A 190 -0.13 -6.99 -13.56
CA LEU A 190 0.50 -5.83 -12.92
C LEU A 190 -0.22 -4.49 -13.14
N GLY A 191 -0.95 -4.33 -14.25
CA GLY A 191 -1.71 -3.12 -14.56
C GLY A 191 -3.20 -3.20 -14.22
N MET A 192 -3.67 -4.31 -13.65
CA MET A 192 -5.08 -4.46 -13.28
C MET A 192 -5.38 -3.70 -11.99
N THR A 193 -6.59 -3.17 -11.89
CA THR A 193 -7.05 -2.49 -10.68
C THR A 193 -7.35 -3.51 -9.57
N ALA A 194 -7.40 -3.03 -8.32
CA ALA A 194 -7.79 -3.85 -7.19
C ALA A 194 -9.19 -4.49 -7.38
N ASP A 195 -10.13 -3.76 -7.98
CA ASP A 195 -11.47 -4.28 -8.28
C ASP A 195 -11.43 -5.40 -9.33
N GLU A 196 -10.66 -5.24 -10.41
CA GLU A 196 -10.48 -6.28 -11.43
C GLU A 196 -9.79 -7.52 -10.86
N LEU A 197 -8.74 -7.34 -10.05
CA LEU A 197 -8.03 -8.44 -9.40
C LEU A 197 -8.90 -9.14 -8.37
N SER A 198 -9.72 -8.42 -7.58
CA SER A 198 -10.57 -9.02 -6.55
C SER A 198 -11.57 -10.06 -7.11
N LYS A 199 -11.86 -9.99 -8.40
CA LYS A 199 -12.75 -10.91 -9.14
C LYS A 199 -12.00 -12.11 -9.74
N CYS A 200 -10.67 -12.12 -9.68
CA CYS A 200 -9.85 -13.21 -10.17
C CYS A 200 -9.72 -14.34 -9.15
N THR A 201 -9.52 -15.56 -9.62
CA THR A 201 -9.08 -16.68 -8.78
C THR A 201 -7.55 -16.63 -8.67
N PRO A 202 -6.98 -16.69 -7.45
CA PRO A 202 -5.54 -16.74 -7.30
C PRO A 202 -4.99 -18.08 -7.76
N HIS A 203 -3.72 -18.10 -8.16
CA HIS A 203 -3.01 -19.32 -8.55
C HIS A 203 -3.13 -20.38 -7.46
N LYS A 204 -3.28 -21.64 -7.87
CA LYS A 204 -3.46 -22.76 -6.95
C LYS A 204 -2.60 -23.94 -7.38
N GLU A 205 -1.61 -24.24 -6.56
CA GLU A 205 -0.86 -25.51 -6.68
C GLU A 205 -1.69 -26.68 -6.15
N SER A 206 -1.38 -27.90 -6.59
CA SER A 206 -2.10 -29.12 -6.19
C SER A 206 -2.11 -29.38 -4.69
N TRP A 207 -1.10 -28.88 -3.96
CA TRP A 207 -0.96 -29.02 -2.51
C TRP A 207 -1.59 -27.86 -1.72
N MET A 208 -2.04 -26.79 -2.39
CA MET A 208 -2.64 -25.63 -1.74
C MET A 208 -4.13 -25.87 -1.43
N LYS A 209 -4.56 -25.39 -0.26
CA LYS A 209 -5.99 -25.21 0.05
C LYS A 209 -6.58 -24.14 -0.87
N ASP A 210 -7.91 -24.10 -0.96
CA ASP A 210 -8.57 -22.96 -1.58
C ASP A 210 -8.29 -21.70 -0.77
N ASN A 211 -7.71 -20.70 -1.44
CA ASN A 211 -7.32 -19.41 -0.88
C ASN A 211 -8.00 -18.24 -1.61
N SER A 212 -9.14 -18.49 -2.27
CA SER A 212 -9.94 -17.47 -2.94
C SER A 212 -10.33 -16.30 -2.03
N ASP A 213 -10.49 -16.54 -0.72
CA ASP A 213 -10.73 -15.52 0.29
C ASP A 213 -9.63 -14.44 0.35
N LEU A 214 -8.40 -14.74 -0.07
CA LEU A 214 -7.33 -13.75 -0.14
C LEU A 214 -7.59 -12.63 -1.15
N MET A 215 -8.52 -12.84 -2.09
CA MET A 215 -8.94 -11.83 -3.07
C MET A 215 -10.08 -10.94 -2.55
N ARG A 216 -10.70 -11.25 -1.40
CA ARG A 216 -11.78 -10.46 -0.77
C ARG A 216 -11.27 -9.20 -0.05
N VAL A 217 -10.22 -8.57 -0.57
CA VAL A 217 -9.55 -7.40 0.03
C VAL A 217 -10.42 -6.14 0.04
N LEU A 218 -11.47 -6.09 -0.80
CA LEU A 218 -12.41 -4.99 -0.91
C LEU A 218 -13.76 -5.26 -0.21
N SER A 219 -13.88 -6.31 0.61
CA SER A 219 -15.13 -6.70 1.30
C SER A 219 -15.67 -5.66 2.29
N TRP A 220 -14.88 -4.66 2.65
CA TRP A 220 -15.31 -3.53 3.49
C TRP A 220 -16.00 -2.41 2.70
N LEU A 221 -15.93 -2.45 1.37
CA LEU A 221 -16.63 -1.50 0.52
C LEU A 221 -18.12 -1.85 0.40
N PRO A 222 -19.00 -0.85 0.23
CA PRO A 222 -20.39 -1.11 -0.13
C PRO A 222 -20.48 -1.84 -1.48
N GLU A 223 -21.50 -2.69 -1.64
CA GLU A 223 -21.80 -3.41 -2.89
C GLU A 223 -22.09 -2.48 -4.08
#